data_AF-A0A915XUZ7-F1
#
_entry.id   AF-A0A915XUZ7-F1
#
_cell.length_a   1.000
_cell.length_b   1.000
_cell.length_c   1.000
_cell.angle_alpha   90.00
_cell.angle_beta   90.00
_cell.angle_gamma   90.00
#
_symmetry.space_group_name_H-M   'P 1'
#
loop_
_entity.id
_entity.type
_entity.pdbx_description
1 polymer ?
#
loop_
_entity_poly.entity_id
_entity_poly.type
_entity_poly.pdbx_seq_one_letter_code
_entity_poly.pdbx_strand_id
1 'polypeptide(L)'
;MPIAIPGESLDAFRLLPDIEPQDVIWEEIMVRKVLILALAVGGTWGVWATATAAPETTQASCVGCHKAVTPALVADWQLSKHAANDVDCAACHGDQHRSAADTAKALIPTPETCATCHEDRVAQFKRGKHAFAWAAMKAMPTTHALPVAMREGMKGCGGCHKIGLKSEQEVKELKSSGAGFGLASCDACHTRHTFSVTEARQPQACQTCHMGFDHPQWEMYSASKHGVRYLLKQAKVLPAETSAPTCQTCHMPEGNHEVRTPWGFLAVRLPLPEDPQWAADQTTILQALGVLDPEGKPTPRLEVVKAAQVARLSAEEFQKEREKLLKVCSQCHSSRFAQEQLQRGDEMIREADHLLAEAIREVAGLYRDGILAKPSSYAHAFPDLLTFHDAPTPIEQKLFVMHLEHRMRAFQGTFHANPDYALWYGWSELKRDLAEIKAMASELRQAHAATSKR
;
A
#
# COMPACT_ATOMS: atom_id res chain seq x y z
N MET A 1 -28.24 -36.93 -43.35
CA MET A 1 -26.88 -36.64 -43.85
C MET A 1 -26.11 -35.93 -42.76
N PRO A 2 -25.24 -36.62 -41.99
CA PRO A 2 -24.33 -35.95 -41.07
C PRO A 2 -23.05 -35.56 -41.81
N ILE A 3 -22.65 -34.30 -41.69
CA ILE A 3 -21.39 -33.78 -42.23
C ILE A 3 -20.32 -33.93 -41.15
N ALA A 4 -19.22 -34.55 -41.55
CA ALA A 4 -18.07 -34.89 -40.71
C ALA A 4 -17.28 -33.65 -40.26
N ILE A 5 -16.74 -33.73 -39.04
CA ILE A 5 -15.69 -32.85 -38.52
C ILE A 5 -14.36 -33.62 -38.67
N PRO A 6 -13.36 -33.13 -39.41
CA PRO A 6 -12.03 -33.72 -39.40
C PRO A 6 -11.23 -33.18 -38.21
N GLY A 7 -10.56 -34.10 -37.52
CA GLY A 7 -9.62 -33.79 -36.45
C GLY A 7 -8.30 -33.26 -36.99
N GLU A 8 -7.72 -32.32 -36.26
CA GLU A 8 -6.30 -31.96 -36.39
C GLU A 8 -5.63 -32.06 -35.04
N SER A 9 -4.43 -32.63 -35.12
CA SER A 9 -3.52 -33.04 -34.07
C SER A 9 -2.91 -31.87 -33.31
N LEU A 10 -2.75 -32.08 -32.00
CA LEU A 10 -1.87 -31.34 -31.11
C LEU A 10 -0.42 -31.45 -31.60
N ASP A 11 0.11 -30.42 -32.26
CA ASP A 11 1.55 -30.19 -32.38
C ASP A 11 1.82 -28.74 -32.81
N ALA A 12 1.85 -27.81 -31.84
CA ALA A 12 2.31 -26.44 -32.06
C ALA A 12 2.87 -25.84 -30.76
N PHE A 13 3.91 -26.45 -30.21
CA PHE A 13 4.78 -25.82 -29.20
C PHE A 13 6.23 -26.17 -29.52
N ARG A 14 6.83 -25.48 -30.49
CA ARG A 14 8.28 -25.43 -30.72
C ARG A 14 8.63 -24.39 -31.78
N LEU A 15 8.82 -23.15 -31.36
CA LEU A 15 9.58 -22.14 -32.11
C LEU A 15 10.36 -21.27 -31.11
N LEU A 16 11.55 -21.74 -30.73
CA LEU A 16 12.66 -20.91 -30.28
C LEU A 16 13.90 -21.40 -31.05
N PRO A 17 14.70 -20.50 -31.68
CA PRO A 17 15.88 -20.90 -32.42
C PRO A 17 17.05 -21.27 -31.49
N ASP A 18 17.78 -22.30 -31.91
CA ASP A 18 18.93 -22.91 -31.24
C ASP A 18 20.10 -21.92 -31.03
N ILE A 19 20.64 -21.89 -29.81
CA ILE A 19 21.89 -21.19 -29.47
C ILE A 19 22.98 -22.26 -29.36
N GLU A 20 23.97 -22.22 -30.25
CA GLU A 20 25.15 -23.08 -30.17
C GLU A 20 26.06 -22.70 -28.98
N PRO A 21 26.63 -23.67 -28.24
CA PRO A 21 27.60 -23.41 -27.20
C PRO A 21 29.00 -23.22 -27.81
N GLN A 22 29.63 -22.08 -27.53
CA GLN A 22 31.02 -21.83 -27.92
C GLN A 22 32.01 -22.49 -26.95
N ASP A 23 32.99 -23.14 -27.56
CA ASP A 23 34.09 -23.89 -26.95
C ASP A 23 34.95 -23.02 -26.01
N VAL A 24 35.10 -23.46 -24.76
CA VAL A 24 36.08 -22.94 -23.80
C VAL A 24 37.27 -23.90 -23.79
N ILE A 25 38.37 -23.48 -24.41
CA ILE A 25 39.62 -24.24 -24.49
C ILE A 25 40.42 -23.99 -23.20
N TRP A 26 40.74 -25.07 -22.48
CA TRP A 26 41.73 -25.13 -21.40
C TRP A 26 42.97 -25.87 -21.90
N GLU A 27 44.16 -25.25 -21.80
CA GLU A 27 45.51 -25.84 -21.61
C GLU A 27 46.53 -24.67 -21.71
N GLU A 28 47.15 -24.18 -20.63
CA GLU A 28 48.33 -24.64 -19.88
C GLU A 28 49.72 -24.56 -20.59
N ILE A 29 50.69 -24.02 -19.83
CA ILE A 29 52.17 -24.15 -19.96
C ILE A 29 52.91 -23.16 -20.89
N MET A 30 53.71 -22.23 -20.33
CA MET A 30 55.16 -22.46 -20.10
C MET A 30 55.92 -21.29 -19.44
N VAL A 31 56.75 -21.67 -18.49
CA VAL A 31 57.74 -20.91 -17.72
C VAL A 31 58.93 -20.48 -18.59
N ARG A 32 59.46 -19.24 -18.40
CA ARG A 32 60.92 -19.00 -18.42
C ARG A 32 61.34 -17.68 -17.75
N LYS A 33 62.41 -17.83 -16.95
CA LYS A 33 63.10 -16.88 -16.07
C LYS A 33 64.02 -15.92 -16.84
N VAL A 34 64.19 -14.68 -16.36
CA VAL A 34 65.49 -13.96 -16.35
C VAL A 34 65.59 -13.12 -15.08
N LEU A 35 66.75 -13.18 -14.42
CA LEU A 35 67.08 -12.64 -13.10
C LEU A 35 68.35 -11.77 -13.24
N ILE A 36 68.42 -10.69 -12.45
CA ILE A 36 69.61 -9.97 -11.91
C ILE A 36 70.33 -8.94 -12.81
N LEU A 37 70.28 -7.66 -12.41
CA LEU A 37 71.46 -6.95 -11.87
C LEU A 37 71.06 -5.79 -10.96
N ALA A 38 71.57 -5.81 -9.72
CA ALA A 38 71.57 -4.71 -8.77
C ALA A 38 72.85 -3.87 -8.93
N LEU A 39 72.81 -2.58 -8.62
CA LEU A 39 73.76 -1.93 -7.70
C LEU A 39 73.32 -0.50 -7.32
N ALA A 40 73.63 -0.17 -6.07
CA ALA A 40 73.17 0.96 -5.27
C ALA A 40 73.78 2.33 -5.62
N VAL A 41 73.06 3.41 -5.30
CA VAL A 41 73.62 4.60 -4.64
C VAL A 41 72.56 5.18 -3.70
N GLY A 42 72.97 5.42 -2.44
CA GLY A 42 72.12 5.90 -1.36
C GLY A 42 71.77 7.40 -1.45
N GLY A 43 70.75 7.77 -0.68
CA GLY A 43 70.33 9.15 -0.50
C GLY A 43 69.22 9.25 0.53
N THR A 44 69.59 9.52 1.78
CA THR A 44 68.71 9.83 2.90
C THR A 44 67.94 11.13 2.66
N TRP A 45 66.66 11.05 2.27
CA TRP A 45 65.78 12.23 2.19
C TRP A 45 64.47 11.94 2.92
N GLY A 46 64.08 12.89 3.77
CA GLY A 46 63.16 12.72 4.88
C GLY A 46 61.74 12.32 4.51
N VAL A 47 61.13 11.60 5.44
CA VAL A 47 59.69 11.33 5.48
C VAL A 47 58.98 12.66 5.76
N TRP A 48 58.62 13.36 4.69
CA TRP A 48 57.52 14.30 4.73
C TRP A 48 56.24 13.47 4.68
N ALA A 49 55.71 13.13 5.86
CA ALA A 49 54.31 12.76 5.97
C ALA A 49 53.49 14.00 5.59
N THR A 50 53.22 14.14 4.29
CA THR A 50 52.11 14.98 3.85
C THR A 50 50.87 14.30 4.40
N ALA A 51 50.27 14.90 5.43
CA ALA A 51 48.89 14.64 5.73
C ALA A 51 48.12 14.99 4.45
N THR A 52 47.82 13.99 3.63
CA THR A 52 46.84 14.14 2.57
C THR A 52 45.57 14.54 3.28
N ALA A 53 45.21 15.82 3.17
CA ALA A 53 43.90 16.29 3.57
C ALA A 53 42.89 15.30 3.00
N ALA A 54 41.98 14.80 3.85
CA ALA A 54 40.91 13.94 3.39
C ALA A 54 40.24 14.63 2.19
N PRO A 55 40.04 13.93 1.06
CA PRO A 55 39.51 14.57 -0.14
C PRO A 55 38.23 15.30 0.23
N GLU A 56 38.14 16.58 -0.16
CA GLU A 56 36.92 17.36 0.01
C GLU A 56 35.77 16.58 -0.64
N THR A 57 34.72 16.35 0.16
CA THR A 57 33.49 15.69 -0.26
C THR A 57 32.73 16.64 -1.17
N THR A 58 33.08 16.62 -2.44
CA THR A 58 32.38 17.34 -3.51
C THR A 58 31.41 16.40 -4.22
N GLN A 59 30.38 16.95 -4.87
CA GLN A 59 29.49 16.20 -5.77
C GLN A 59 30.27 15.36 -6.79
N ALA A 60 31.40 15.89 -7.30
CA ALA A 60 32.30 15.19 -8.21
C ALA A 60 32.89 13.92 -7.58
N SER A 61 33.17 13.93 -6.27
CA SER A 61 33.63 12.77 -5.49
C SER A 61 32.55 11.69 -5.36
N CYS A 62 31.32 12.09 -5.01
CA CYS A 62 30.18 11.15 -4.89
C CYS A 62 29.85 10.52 -6.24
N VAL A 63 29.63 11.34 -7.27
CA VAL A 63 29.29 10.87 -8.63
C VAL A 63 30.41 10.05 -9.23
N GLY A 64 31.68 10.46 -9.05
CA GLY A 64 32.84 9.75 -9.57
C GLY A 64 32.92 8.30 -9.05
N CYS A 65 32.79 8.11 -7.74
CA CYS A 65 32.80 6.77 -7.13
C CYS A 65 31.53 5.97 -7.47
N HIS A 66 30.35 6.58 -7.33
CA HIS A 66 29.09 5.86 -7.55
C HIS A 66 28.82 5.52 -9.03
N LYS A 67 29.48 6.17 -9.99
CA LYS A 67 29.49 5.71 -11.39
C LYS A 67 30.14 4.33 -11.54
N ALA A 68 31.11 4.00 -10.70
CA ALA A 68 31.75 2.69 -10.73
C ALA A 68 30.98 1.65 -9.89
N VAL A 69 30.48 2.06 -8.71
CA VAL A 69 29.89 1.12 -7.73
C VAL A 69 28.38 0.91 -7.93
N THR A 70 27.62 1.97 -8.23
CA THR A 70 26.17 1.93 -8.41
C THR A 70 25.74 2.75 -9.65
N PRO A 71 26.20 2.41 -10.86
CA PRO A 71 26.04 3.23 -12.06
C PRO A 71 24.58 3.61 -12.36
N ALA A 72 23.64 2.68 -12.14
CA ALA A 72 22.22 2.93 -12.39
C ALA A 72 21.64 4.03 -11.50
N LEU A 73 22.06 4.14 -10.24
CA LEU A 73 21.57 5.19 -9.33
C LEU A 73 22.05 6.58 -9.78
N VAL A 74 23.28 6.66 -10.27
CA VAL A 74 23.79 7.91 -10.85
C VAL A 74 23.04 8.24 -12.14
N ALA A 75 22.80 7.26 -13.00
CA ALA A 75 22.04 7.46 -14.23
C ALA A 75 20.62 8.00 -13.95
N ASP A 76 19.91 7.40 -12.99
CA ASP A 76 18.58 7.86 -12.56
C ASP A 76 18.62 9.30 -12.03
N TRP A 77 19.60 9.62 -11.18
CA TRP A 77 19.79 10.99 -10.68
C TRP A 77 20.06 11.97 -11.81
N GLN A 78 20.91 11.62 -12.79
CA GLN A 78 21.20 12.47 -13.95
C GLN A 78 19.97 12.75 -14.82
N LEU A 79 18.98 11.86 -14.83
CA LEU A 79 17.69 12.06 -15.51
C LEU A 79 16.72 12.95 -14.71
N SER A 80 16.99 13.18 -13.43
CA SER A 80 16.10 13.92 -12.54
C SER A 80 16.16 15.44 -12.75
N LYS A 81 15.10 16.13 -12.32
CA LYS A 81 15.13 17.59 -12.21
C LYS A 81 16.05 18.08 -11.10
N HIS A 82 16.38 17.25 -10.10
CA HIS A 82 17.33 17.60 -9.06
C HIS A 82 18.73 17.80 -9.63
N ALA A 83 19.22 16.88 -10.48
CA ALA A 83 20.51 17.05 -11.15
C ALA A 83 20.54 18.30 -12.04
N ALA A 84 19.44 18.57 -12.75
CA ALA A 84 19.33 19.77 -13.60
C ALA A 84 19.25 21.10 -12.83
N ASN A 85 19.04 21.07 -11.51
CA ASN A 85 18.99 22.24 -10.64
C ASN A 85 20.06 22.15 -9.53
N ASP A 86 21.17 21.48 -9.80
CA ASP A 86 22.35 21.39 -8.93
C ASP A 86 22.08 20.85 -7.52
N VAL A 87 21.00 20.07 -7.33
CA VAL A 87 20.76 19.32 -6.09
C VAL A 87 21.59 18.04 -6.15
N ASP A 88 22.71 18.07 -5.43
CA ASP A 88 23.69 16.99 -5.40
C ASP A 88 23.33 15.85 -4.43
N CYS A 89 24.17 14.81 -4.41
CA CYS A 89 23.97 13.65 -3.54
C CYS A 89 24.01 14.04 -2.05
N ALA A 90 24.92 14.96 -1.68
CA ALA A 90 25.17 15.36 -0.31
C ALA A 90 24.03 16.21 0.27
N ALA A 91 23.31 16.96 -0.57
CA ALA A 91 22.12 17.71 -0.18
C ALA A 91 21.04 16.81 0.46
N CYS A 92 20.97 15.54 0.05
CA CYS A 92 20.03 14.55 0.58
C CYS A 92 20.68 13.57 1.56
N HIS A 93 21.91 13.13 1.29
CA HIS A 93 22.58 12.05 2.03
C HIS A 93 23.67 12.53 3.01
N GLY A 94 23.93 13.84 3.09
CA GLY A 94 25.05 14.40 3.84
C GLY A 94 26.40 14.04 3.23
N ASP A 95 27.46 14.43 3.93
CA ASP A 95 28.86 14.39 3.46
C ASP A 95 29.78 13.52 4.35
N GLN A 96 29.21 12.80 5.31
CA GLN A 96 29.98 12.02 6.29
C GLN A 96 30.47 10.67 5.74
N HIS A 97 29.82 10.13 4.71
CA HIS A 97 30.26 8.92 4.01
C HIS A 97 31.33 9.25 2.97
N ARG A 98 32.49 8.59 3.06
CA ARG A 98 33.67 8.88 2.24
C ARG A 98 34.31 7.65 1.60
N SER A 99 33.93 6.44 2.02
CA SER A 99 34.51 5.19 1.49
C SER A 99 33.56 4.00 1.66
N ALA A 100 33.77 2.92 0.92
CA ALA A 100 32.95 1.70 1.04
C ALA A 100 32.84 1.13 2.47
N ALA A 101 33.81 1.45 3.36
CA ALA A 101 33.81 1.00 4.75
C ALA A 101 32.87 1.80 5.67
N ASP A 102 32.37 2.97 5.26
CA ASP A 102 31.56 3.86 6.11
C ASP A 102 30.23 4.28 5.51
N THR A 103 29.63 3.43 4.68
CA THR A 103 28.30 3.62 4.07
C THR A 103 27.21 3.93 5.10
N ALA A 104 27.33 3.40 6.33
CA ALA A 104 26.41 3.66 7.44
C ALA A 104 26.36 5.14 7.89
N LYS A 105 27.37 5.96 7.52
CA LYS A 105 27.38 7.40 7.83
C LYS A 105 26.56 8.23 6.84
N ALA A 106 26.13 7.66 5.72
CA ALA A 106 25.21 8.35 4.82
C ALA A 106 23.85 8.56 5.51
N LEU A 107 23.33 9.77 5.42
CA LEU A 107 21.99 10.07 5.87
C LEU A 107 20.99 9.38 4.93
N ILE A 108 19.88 8.94 5.53
CA ILE A 108 18.74 8.46 4.76
C ILE A 108 17.72 9.60 4.79
N PRO A 109 17.34 10.16 3.63
CA PRO A 109 16.38 11.25 3.57
C PRO A 109 15.09 10.89 4.28
N THR A 110 14.48 11.87 4.94
CA THR A 110 13.13 11.80 5.51
C THR A 110 12.28 12.92 4.90
N PRO A 111 10.97 12.98 5.17
CA PRO A 111 10.16 14.12 4.74
C PRO A 111 10.72 15.48 5.22
N GLU A 112 11.43 15.51 6.34
CA GLU A 112 12.11 16.70 6.86
C GLU A 112 13.27 17.13 5.95
N THR A 113 14.03 16.19 5.37
CA THR A 113 15.03 16.48 4.33
C THR A 113 14.36 17.14 3.13
N CYS A 114 13.22 16.60 2.67
CA CYS A 114 12.47 17.15 1.55
C CYS A 114 11.87 18.53 1.86
N ALA A 115 11.44 18.76 3.11
CA ALA A 115 10.80 20.01 3.53
C ALA A 115 11.72 21.23 3.44
N THR A 116 13.04 21.04 3.43
CA THR A 116 14.03 22.12 3.22
C THR A 116 13.81 22.88 1.91
N CYS A 117 13.23 22.23 0.89
CA CYS A 117 12.90 22.83 -0.41
C CYS A 117 11.42 22.67 -0.81
N HIS A 118 10.70 21.69 -0.25
CA HIS A 118 9.34 21.32 -0.62
C HIS A 118 8.35 21.41 0.55
N GLU A 119 8.48 22.44 1.38
CA GLU A 119 7.70 22.66 2.61
C GLU A 119 6.20 22.47 2.39
N ASP A 120 5.61 23.12 1.39
CA ASP A 120 4.17 23.02 1.10
C ASP A 120 3.71 21.58 0.84
N ARG A 121 4.48 20.82 0.05
CA ARG A 121 4.12 19.45 -0.33
C ARG A 121 4.24 18.52 0.87
N VAL A 122 5.26 18.71 1.69
CA VAL A 122 5.42 17.95 2.94
C VAL A 122 4.32 18.31 3.94
N ALA A 123 3.96 19.59 4.08
CA ALA A 123 2.89 20.02 4.97
C ALA A 123 1.53 19.43 4.56
N GLN A 124 1.22 19.38 3.26
CA GLN A 124 0.04 18.70 2.72
C GLN A 124 0.09 17.20 3.02
N PHE A 125 1.20 16.54 2.71
CA PHE A 125 1.40 15.11 2.97
C PHE A 125 1.17 14.75 4.44
N LYS A 126 1.75 15.52 5.37
CA LYS A 126 1.63 15.32 6.83
C LYS A 126 0.18 15.38 7.34
N ARG A 127 -0.71 16.09 6.63
CA ARG A 127 -2.16 16.12 6.94
C ARG A 127 -2.96 15.03 6.22
N GLY A 128 -2.39 14.44 5.17
CA GLY A 128 -3.00 13.37 4.38
C GLY A 128 -2.96 12.02 5.08
N LYS A 129 -3.79 11.07 4.63
CA LYS A 129 -3.92 9.76 5.26
C LYS A 129 -2.65 8.92 5.14
N HIS A 130 -1.89 9.07 4.05
CA HIS A 130 -0.64 8.34 3.84
C HIS A 130 0.41 8.62 4.94
N ALA A 131 0.44 9.82 5.52
CA ALA A 131 1.35 10.12 6.63
C ALA A 131 1.08 9.27 7.88
N PHE A 132 -0.13 8.74 8.04
CA PHE A 132 -0.52 7.89 9.17
C PHE A 132 -0.45 6.39 8.87
N ALA A 133 0.00 5.98 7.67
CA ALA A 133 -0.05 4.58 7.25
C ALA A 133 0.78 3.65 8.16
N TRP A 134 1.95 4.12 8.60
CA TRP A 134 2.83 3.37 9.49
C TRP A 134 2.21 3.18 10.88
N ALA A 135 1.68 4.26 11.47
CA ALA A 135 0.97 4.21 12.74
C ALA A 135 -0.26 3.29 12.67
N ALA A 136 -1.03 3.37 11.58
CA ALA A 136 -2.19 2.49 11.35
C ALA A 136 -1.79 1.02 11.29
N MET A 137 -0.69 0.67 10.59
CA MET A 137 -0.18 -0.70 10.53
C MET A 137 0.27 -1.22 11.90
N LYS A 138 0.98 -0.38 12.67
CA LYS A 138 1.47 -0.71 14.02
C LYS A 138 0.36 -0.84 15.06
N ALA A 139 -0.79 -0.23 14.81
CA ALA A 139 -1.97 -0.33 15.67
C ALA A 139 -2.73 -1.66 15.51
N MET A 140 -2.45 -2.42 14.45
CA MET A 140 -3.13 -3.67 14.19
C MET A 140 -2.64 -4.77 15.15
N PRO A 141 -3.53 -5.45 15.89
CA PRO A 141 -3.14 -6.36 16.97
C PRO A 141 -2.19 -7.48 16.54
N THR A 142 -2.31 -7.96 15.29
CA THR A 142 -1.61 -9.16 14.82
C THR A 142 -0.40 -8.86 13.93
N THR A 143 -0.14 -7.59 13.55
CA THR A 143 1.02 -7.22 12.72
C THR A 143 2.34 -7.72 13.32
N HIS A 144 2.47 -7.67 14.65
CA HIS A 144 3.68 -8.11 15.34
C HIS A 144 3.81 -9.64 15.41
N ALA A 145 2.73 -10.38 15.20
CA ALA A 145 2.71 -11.85 15.20
C ALA A 145 3.09 -12.45 13.84
N LEU A 146 3.15 -11.64 12.77
CA LEU A 146 3.56 -12.11 11.44
C LEU A 146 4.99 -12.67 11.45
N PRO A 147 5.29 -13.67 10.59
CA PRO A 147 6.64 -14.21 10.45
C PRO A 147 7.67 -13.11 10.22
N VAL A 148 8.82 -13.19 10.90
CA VAL A 148 9.92 -12.21 10.79
C VAL A 148 10.30 -11.96 9.32
N ALA A 149 10.36 -13.03 8.52
CA ALA A 149 10.65 -12.94 7.09
C ALA A 149 9.64 -12.12 6.26
N MET A 150 8.41 -11.93 6.74
CA MET A 150 7.41 -11.04 6.12
C MET A 150 7.42 -9.64 6.73
N ARG A 151 7.65 -9.51 8.04
CA ARG A 151 7.72 -8.20 8.70
C ARG A 151 8.94 -7.41 8.24
N GLU A 152 10.06 -8.09 8.04
CA GLU A 152 11.33 -7.49 7.63
C GLU A 152 11.48 -7.43 6.11
N GLY A 153 12.34 -6.50 5.63
CA GLY A 153 12.73 -6.44 4.22
C GLY A 153 11.63 -6.03 3.23
N MET A 154 10.55 -5.39 3.70
CA MET A 154 9.46 -4.84 2.85
C MET A 154 8.63 -5.91 2.11
N LYS A 155 8.54 -7.13 2.66
CA LYS A 155 7.85 -8.25 2.00
C LYS A 155 6.37 -8.40 2.40
N GLY A 156 5.96 -7.80 3.52
CA GLY A 156 4.57 -7.79 4.02
C GLY A 156 4.01 -6.37 4.13
N CYS A 157 3.22 -6.10 5.17
CA CYS A 157 2.52 -4.82 5.39
C CYS A 157 3.45 -3.59 5.29
N GLY A 158 4.69 -3.74 5.78
CA GLY A 158 5.72 -2.68 5.73
C GLY A 158 6.13 -2.27 4.31
N GLY A 159 5.92 -3.11 3.29
CA GLY A 159 6.18 -2.75 1.90
C GLY A 159 5.33 -1.56 1.44
N CYS A 160 4.06 -1.53 1.86
CA CYS A 160 3.09 -0.49 1.49
C CYS A 160 2.98 0.61 2.56
N HIS A 161 2.91 0.25 3.84
CA HIS A 161 2.60 1.18 4.93
C HIS A 161 3.79 2.07 5.37
N LYS A 162 5.01 1.77 4.94
CA LYS A 162 6.22 2.58 5.24
C LYS A 162 6.16 4.01 4.72
N ILE A 163 5.25 4.31 3.79
CA ILE A 163 4.95 5.69 3.37
C ILE A 163 4.57 6.56 4.58
N GLY A 164 4.02 6.01 5.66
CA GLY A 164 3.68 6.80 6.84
C GLY A 164 4.89 7.32 7.61
N LEU A 165 4.71 8.40 8.35
CA LEU A 165 5.73 9.00 9.21
C LEU A 165 6.17 8.02 10.29
N LYS A 166 7.46 8.09 10.62
CA LYS A 166 8.14 7.24 11.60
C LYS A 166 8.90 8.13 12.57
N SER A 167 8.90 7.77 13.84
CA SER A 167 9.74 8.43 14.85
C SER A 167 11.23 8.17 14.60
N GLU A 168 12.10 8.99 15.19
CA GLU A 168 13.55 8.78 15.09
C GLU A 168 13.98 7.40 15.59
N GLN A 169 13.31 6.89 16.64
CA GLN A 169 13.59 5.57 17.19
C GLN A 169 13.22 4.46 16.19
N GLU A 170 12.04 4.55 15.56
CA GLU A 170 11.63 3.58 14.54
C GLU A 170 12.55 3.63 13.30
N VAL A 171 13.01 4.83 12.91
CA VAL A 171 14.00 4.97 11.83
C VAL A 171 15.32 4.29 12.22
N LYS A 172 15.79 4.44 13.46
CA LYS A 172 17.00 3.74 13.96
C LYS A 172 16.85 2.23 13.95
N GLU A 173 15.71 1.70 14.39
CA GLU A 173 15.40 0.26 14.39
C GLU A 173 15.30 -0.33 12.98
N LEU A 174 14.70 0.40 12.04
CA LEU A 174 14.64 -0.02 10.65
C LEU A 174 16.03 -0.03 10.00
N LYS A 175 16.89 0.95 10.31
CA LYS A 175 18.27 0.96 9.84
C LYS A 175 19.07 -0.24 10.37
N SER A 176 18.95 -0.57 11.66
CA SER A 176 19.70 -1.68 12.25
C SER A 176 19.25 -3.06 11.76
N SER A 177 17.98 -3.20 11.38
CA SER A 177 17.43 -4.42 10.75
C SER A 177 17.74 -4.55 9.25
N GLY A 178 18.58 -3.67 8.69
CA GLY A 178 19.03 -3.73 7.29
C GLY A 178 18.09 -3.05 6.29
N ALA A 179 17.01 -2.40 6.75
CA ALA A 179 16.13 -1.62 5.90
C ALA A 179 16.72 -0.23 5.64
N GLY A 180 17.68 -0.14 4.72
CA GLY A 180 18.15 1.14 4.17
C GLY A 180 17.15 1.80 3.21
N PHE A 181 16.15 1.04 2.74
CA PHE A 181 15.18 1.49 1.74
C PHE A 181 13.80 1.73 2.34
N GLY A 182 13.13 2.80 1.87
CA GLY A 182 11.73 3.09 2.23
C GLY A 182 11.50 3.92 3.49
N LEU A 183 12.54 4.60 4.00
CA LEU A 183 12.44 5.53 5.13
C LEU A 183 12.01 6.94 4.70
N ALA A 184 12.28 7.31 3.45
CA ALA A 184 12.04 8.64 2.91
C ALA A 184 10.57 9.03 2.82
N SER A 185 9.67 8.05 2.66
CA SER A 185 8.22 8.25 2.51
C SER A 185 7.81 8.99 1.22
N CYS A 186 8.62 9.94 0.75
CA CYS A 186 8.38 10.73 -0.45
C CYS A 186 8.81 10.03 -1.75
N ASP A 187 9.39 8.84 -1.70
CA ASP A 187 9.82 8.08 -2.89
C ASP A 187 8.82 6.97 -3.29
N ALA A 188 7.59 7.03 -2.76
CA ALA A 188 6.55 6.03 -3.02
C ALA A 188 5.86 6.20 -4.39
N CYS A 189 5.61 7.44 -4.84
CA CYS A 189 4.88 7.71 -6.08
C CYS A 189 5.78 8.21 -7.22
N HIS A 190 6.80 9.02 -6.90
CA HIS A 190 7.86 9.44 -7.82
C HIS A 190 9.16 8.84 -7.30
N THR A 191 9.57 7.73 -7.90
CA THR A 191 10.58 6.88 -7.31
C THR A 191 11.96 7.52 -7.38
N ARG A 192 12.78 7.22 -6.37
CA ARG A 192 14.20 7.57 -6.39
C ARG A 192 14.91 6.77 -7.49
N HIS A 193 15.93 7.29 -8.17
CA HIS A 193 16.51 8.63 -8.01
C HIS A 193 16.07 9.61 -9.11
N THR A 194 15.09 9.23 -9.94
CA THR A 194 14.57 10.10 -11.00
C THR A 194 13.60 11.16 -10.47
N PHE A 195 12.83 10.86 -9.42
CA PHE A 195 11.86 11.76 -8.78
C PHE A 195 10.93 12.44 -9.79
N SER A 196 10.38 11.66 -10.72
CA SER A 196 9.63 12.18 -11.87
C SER A 196 8.18 12.51 -11.54
N VAL A 197 7.79 13.77 -11.72
CA VAL A 197 6.36 14.17 -11.65
C VAL A 197 5.54 13.48 -12.74
N THR A 198 6.14 13.16 -13.89
CA THR A 198 5.47 12.42 -14.97
C THR A 198 5.11 11.01 -14.52
N GLU A 199 6.05 10.32 -13.84
CA GLU A 199 5.83 9.01 -13.23
C GLU A 199 4.73 9.09 -12.16
N ALA A 200 4.84 10.03 -11.22
CA ALA A 200 3.85 10.18 -10.14
C ALA A 200 2.44 10.55 -10.62
N ARG A 201 2.28 11.04 -11.86
CA ARG A 201 0.97 11.33 -12.48
C ARG A 201 0.39 10.15 -13.25
N GLN A 202 1.11 9.03 -13.37
CA GLN A 202 0.57 7.81 -13.96
C GLN A 202 -0.21 7.02 -12.89
N PRO A 203 -1.41 6.50 -13.17
CA PRO A 203 -2.17 5.72 -12.19
C PRO A 203 -1.43 4.45 -11.73
N GLN A 204 -0.50 3.93 -12.55
CA GLN A 204 0.39 2.81 -12.23
C GLN A 204 1.26 3.08 -10.98
N ALA A 205 1.56 4.34 -10.65
CA ALA A 205 2.30 4.68 -9.43
C ALA A 205 1.54 4.26 -8.15
N CYS A 206 0.22 4.11 -8.22
CA CYS A 206 -0.62 3.66 -7.11
C CYS A 206 -0.75 2.13 -7.04
N GLN A 207 -0.55 1.44 -8.17
CA GLN A 207 -0.89 0.03 -8.36
C GLN A 207 -0.21 -0.90 -7.35
N THR A 208 1.07 -0.66 -7.05
CA THR A 208 1.87 -1.51 -6.16
C THR A 208 1.25 -1.72 -4.78
N CYS A 209 0.50 -0.72 -4.27
CA CYS A 209 -0.11 -0.78 -2.94
C CYS A 209 -1.64 -0.91 -3.01
N HIS A 210 -2.28 -0.25 -3.99
CA HIS A 210 -3.74 -0.18 -4.08
C HIS A 210 -4.31 -1.27 -5.00
N MET A 211 -4.12 -2.53 -4.59
CA MET A 211 -4.51 -3.72 -5.36
C MET A 211 -4.94 -4.88 -4.46
N GLY A 212 -5.42 -5.97 -5.05
CA GLY A 212 -5.47 -7.29 -4.41
C GLY A 212 -6.69 -7.57 -3.52
N PHE A 213 -6.44 -8.15 -2.34
CA PHE A 213 -7.46 -8.78 -1.51
C PHE A 213 -8.46 -7.77 -0.93
N ASP A 214 -7.97 -6.82 -0.14
CA ASP A 214 -8.79 -5.93 0.69
C ASP A 214 -9.15 -4.60 0.03
N HIS A 215 -8.35 -4.15 -0.93
CA HIS A 215 -8.60 -2.90 -1.65
C HIS A 215 -8.10 -2.93 -3.10
N PRO A 216 -8.76 -3.72 -3.98
CA PRO A 216 -8.42 -3.81 -5.40
C PRO A 216 -8.82 -2.57 -6.21
N GLN A 217 -8.39 -1.39 -5.77
CA GLN A 217 -8.74 -0.11 -6.35
C GLN A 217 -8.12 0.06 -7.73
N TRP A 218 -6.91 -0.46 -7.95
CA TRP A 218 -6.30 -0.54 -9.27
C TRP A 218 -7.13 -1.37 -10.24
N GLU A 219 -7.57 -2.56 -9.84
CA GLU A 219 -8.36 -3.46 -10.67
C GLU A 219 -9.72 -2.83 -10.99
N MET A 220 -10.37 -2.23 -9.97
CA MET A 220 -11.62 -1.49 -10.16
C MET A 220 -11.43 -0.33 -11.15
N TYR A 221 -10.43 0.51 -10.95
CA TYR A 221 -10.15 1.66 -11.82
C TYR A 221 -9.76 1.21 -13.23
N SER A 222 -8.78 0.33 -13.37
CA SER A 222 -8.20 -0.08 -14.65
C SER A 222 -9.23 -0.77 -15.56
N ALA A 223 -10.16 -1.53 -14.98
CA ALA A 223 -11.27 -2.15 -15.72
C ALA A 223 -12.52 -1.25 -15.83
N SER A 224 -12.56 -0.09 -15.18
CA SER A 224 -13.63 0.91 -15.37
C SER A 224 -13.50 1.65 -16.70
N LYS A 225 -14.55 2.39 -17.11
CA LYS A 225 -14.45 3.28 -18.27
C LYS A 225 -13.42 4.40 -18.10
N HIS A 226 -13.12 4.83 -16.88
CA HIS A 226 -12.07 5.81 -16.63
C HIS A 226 -10.68 5.24 -16.95
N GLY A 227 -10.36 4.07 -16.38
CA GLY A 227 -9.07 3.41 -16.58
C GLY A 227 -8.87 2.90 -18.01
N VAL A 228 -9.88 2.28 -18.62
CA VAL A 228 -9.80 1.82 -20.01
C VAL A 228 -9.56 2.99 -20.97
N ARG A 229 -10.27 4.11 -20.81
CA ARG A 229 -10.02 5.31 -21.63
C ARG A 229 -8.62 5.87 -21.41
N TYR A 230 -8.12 5.86 -20.18
CA TYR A 230 -6.77 6.32 -19.87
C TYR A 230 -5.72 5.43 -20.54
N LEU A 231 -5.87 4.10 -20.47
CA LEU A 231 -4.97 3.16 -21.13
C LEU A 231 -4.95 3.36 -22.64
N LEU A 232 -6.12 3.50 -23.27
CA LEU A 232 -6.21 3.75 -24.72
C LEU A 232 -5.61 5.10 -25.13
N LYS A 233 -5.72 6.12 -24.26
CA LYS A 233 -5.05 7.41 -24.43
C LYS A 233 -3.52 7.27 -24.32
N GLN A 234 -3.03 6.52 -23.33
CA GLN A 234 -1.59 6.25 -23.15
C GLN A 234 -1.02 5.46 -24.34
N ALA A 235 -1.78 4.51 -24.87
CA ALA A 235 -1.46 3.74 -26.07
C ALA A 235 -1.61 4.53 -27.38
N LYS A 236 -1.98 5.82 -27.32
CA LYS A 236 -2.22 6.71 -28.46
C LYS A 236 -3.32 6.23 -29.42
N VAL A 237 -4.21 5.35 -28.95
CA VAL A 237 -5.42 4.93 -29.68
C VAL A 237 -6.49 6.01 -29.59
N LEU A 238 -6.61 6.66 -28.43
CA LEU A 238 -7.45 7.84 -28.23
C LEU A 238 -6.60 9.12 -28.27
N PRO A 239 -7.12 10.25 -28.78
CA PRO A 239 -6.42 11.54 -28.78
C PRO A 239 -5.99 12.00 -27.39
N ALA A 240 -4.94 12.81 -27.30
CA ALA A 240 -4.39 13.30 -26.03
C ALA A 240 -5.37 14.23 -25.28
N GLU A 241 -6.33 14.81 -25.97
CA GLU A 241 -7.38 15.70 -25.44
C GLU A 241 -8.54 14.90 -24.82
N THR A 242 -8.57 13.58 -25.05
CA THR A 242 -9.59 12.68 -24.49
C THR A 242 -9.62 12.80 -22.97
N SER A 243 -10.79 13.11 -22.43
CA SER A 243 -11.02 13.06 -20.99
C SER A 243 -10.92 11.62 -20.49
N ALA A 244 -9.98 11.41 -19.57
CA ALA A 244 -9.67 10.16 -18.92
C ALA A 244 -8.97 10.47 -17.57
N PRO A 245 -9.71 10.47 -16.45
CA PRO A 245 -9.12 10.78 -15.15
C PRO A 245 -8.21 9.63 -14.68
N THR A 246 -7.24 9.98 -13.84
CA THR A 246 -6.35 9.05 -13.12
C THR A 246 -6.67 9.02 -11.64
N CYS A 247 -6.02 8.14 -10.88
CA CYS A 247 -6.08 8.13 -9.41
C CYS A 247 -5.77 9.54 -8.86
N GLN A 248 -4.71 10.16 -9.39
CA GLN A 248 -4.22 11.47 -9.00
C GLN A 248 -5.19 12.59 -9.36
N THR A 249 -5.88 12.48 -10.50
CA THR A 249 -6.92 13.46 -10.89
C THR A 249 -8.00 13.59 -9.82
N CYS A 250 -8.41 12.46 -9.22
CA CYS A 250 -9.49 12.42 -8.23
C CYS A 250 -9.01 12.62 -6.80
N HIS A 251 -7.89 12.00 -6.42
CA HIS A 251 -7.43 11.95 -5.03
C HIS A 251 -6.33 12.97 -4.69
N MET A 252 -5.70 13.58 -5.70
CA MET A 252 -4.67 14.60 -5.56
C MET A 252 -4.99 15.80 -6.47
N PRO A 253 -6.21 16.37 -6.38
CA PRO A 253 -6.61 17.47 -7.26
C PRO A 253 -5.61 18.62 -7.12
N GLU A 254 -5.26 19.24 -8.25
CA GLU A 254 -4.32 20.36 -8.31
C GLU A 254 -2.90 20.00 -7.79
N GLY A 255 -2.57 18.71 -7.67
CA GLY A 255 -1.28 18.22 -7.16
C GLY A 255 -1.17 18.24 -5.63
N ASN A 256 -2.29 18.36 -4.92
CA ASN A 256 -2.32 18.36 -3.46
C ASN A 256 -1.91 16.99 -2.88
N HIS A 257 -0.97 16.99 -1.93
CA HIS A 257 -0.48 15.76 -1.28
C HIS A 257 -1.29 15.31 -0.05
N GLU A 258 -2.34 16.06 0.32
CA GLU A 258 -3.27 15.73 1.40
C GLU A 258 -4.33 14.72 0.94
N VAL A 259 -3.90 13.50 0.62
CA VAL A 259 -4.80 12.44 0.13
C VAL A 259 -5.78 12.03 1.23
N ARG A 260 -7.07 12.29 1.00
CA ARG A 260 -8.18 11.94 1.89
C ARG A 260 -9.41 11.55 1.08
N THR A 261 -10.31 10.80 1.69
CA THR A 261 -11.63 10.45 1.14
C THR A 261 -12.71 10.68 2.19
N PRO A 262 -13.97 10.94 1.79
CA PRO A 262 -15.06 11.19 2.74
C PRO A 262 -15.30 10.00 3.68
N TRP A 263 -15.41 8.80 3.12
CA TRP A 263 -15.72 7.57 3.87
C TRP A 263 -14.49 6.88 4.48
N GLY A 264 -13.28 7.37 4.20
CA GLY A 264 -12.05 6.69 4.63
C GLY A 264 -11.92 5.29 4.02
N PHE A 265 -11.16 4.43 4.70
CA PHE A 265 -10.91 3.05 4.26
C PHE A 265 -12.06 2.11 4.63
N LEU A 266 -12.55 2.20 5.87
CA LEU A 266 -13.53 1.24 6.42
C LEU A 266 -14.99 1.61 6.12
N ALA A 267 -15.25 2.73 5.43
CA ALA A 267 -16.59 3.26 5.21
C ALA A 267 -17.38 3.42 6.52
N VAL A 268 -16.76 4.06 7.50
CA VAL A 268 -17.37 4.44 8.79
C VAL A 268 -17.09 5.91 9.06
N ARG A 269 -18.00 6.61 9.72
CA ARG A 269 -17.86 8.05 10.04
C ARG A 269 -18.64 8.45 11.28
N LEU A 270 -18.29 9.62 11.84
CA LEU A 270 -19.12 10.36 12.78
C LEU A 270 -19.50 11.74 12.19
N PRO A 271 -20.72 12.27 12.49
CA PRO A 271 -21.81 11.57 13.17
C PRO A 271 -22.30 10.37 12.35
N LEU A 272 -23.00 9.45 13.01
CA LEU A 272 -23.63 8.32 12.33
C LEU A 272 -24.64 8.80 11.27
N PRO A 273 -24.97 7.97 10.27
CA PRO A 273 -26.07 8.27 9.34
C PRO A 273 -27.38 8.59 10.08
N GLU A 274 -28.22 9.43 9.48
CA GLU A 274 -29.51 9.84 10.09
C GLU A 274 -30.55 8.72 10.07
N ASP A 275 -30.46 7.81 9.09
CA ASP A 275 -31.33 6.64 9.01
C ASP A 275 -31.12 5.72 10.22
N PRO A 276 -32.16 5.42 11.03
CA PRO A 276 -32.00 4.68 12.28
C PRO A 276 -31.46 3.25 12.09
N GLN A 277 -31.86 2.57 11.00
CA GLN A 277 -31.40 1.21 10.72
C GLN A 277 -29.91 1.23 10.35
N TRP A 278 -29.51 2.16 9.47
CA TRP A 278 -28.12 2.31 9.08
C TRP A 278 -27.23 2.74 10.26
N ALA A 279 -27.72 3.63 11.13
CA ALA A 279 -27.02 3.99 12.36
C ALA A 279 -26.81 2.78 13.29
N ALA A 280 -27.82 1.91 13.42
CA ALA A 280 -27.70 0.68 14.20
C ALA A 280 -26.71 -0.31 13.58
N ASP A 281 -26.70 -0.45 12.25
CA ASP A 281 -25.78 -1.31 11.53
C ASP A 281 -24.33 -0.82 11.63
N GLN A 282 -24.09 0.48 11.44
CA GLN A 282 -22.79 1.11 11.68
C GLN A 282 -22.33 0.98 13.13
N THR A 283 -23.24 1.07 14.11
CA THR A 283 -22.92 0.83 15.51
C THR A 283 -22.43 -0.61 15.72
N THR A 284 -23.14 -1.60 15.17
CA THR A 284 -22.73 -3.01 15.21
C THR A 284 -21.34 -3.22 14.57
N ILE A 285 -21.05 -2.55 13.45
CA ILE A 285 -19.73 -2.60 12.82
C ILE A 285 -18.65 -1.97 13.72
N LEU A 286 -18.93 -0.83 14.35
CA LEU A 286 -17.99 -0.19 15.29
C LEU A 286 -17.71 -1.05 16.52
N GLN A 287 -18.68 -1.83 16.99
CA GLN A 287 -18.50 -2.83 18.05
C GLN A 287 -17.58 -3.96 17.58
N ALA A 288 -17.80 -4.49 16.38
CA ALA A 288 -16.97 -5.56 15.81
C ALA A 288 -15.56 -5.07 15.43
N LEU A 289 -15.38 -3.78 15.16
CA LEU A 289 -14.08 -3.15 15.02
C LEU A 289 -13.42 -2.87 16.38
N GLY A 290 -14.06 -3.21 17.51
CA GLY A 290 -13.59 -2.98 18.87
C GLY A 290 -13.46 -1.51 19.26
N VAL A 291 -14.05 -0.59 18.48
CA VAL A 291 -14.08 0.86 18.77
C VAL A 291 -15.11 1.15 19.86
N LEU A 292 -16.20 0.40 19.86
CA LEU A 292 -17.20 0.35 20.90
C LEU A 292 -17.18 -1.03 21.57
N ASP A 293 -17.52 -1.10 22.85
CA ASP A 293 -17.79 -2.37 23.53
C ASP A 293 -19.18 -2.93 23.14
N PRO A 294 -19.53 -4.17 23.51
CA PRO A 294 -20.84 -4.75 23.20
C PRO A 294 -22.04 -3.95 23.73
N GLU A 295 -21.84 -3.10 24.74
CA GLU A 295 -22.84 -2.19 25.29
C GLU A 295 -22.89 -0.82 24.59
N GLY A 296 -22.01 -0.58 23.62
CA GLY A 296 -21.95 0.63 22.80
C GLY A 296 -21.10 1.76 23.41
N LYS A 297 -20.31 1.49 24.45
CA LYS A 297 -19.41 2.48 25.06
C LYS A 297 -18.07 2.53 24.34
N PRO A 298 -17.43 3.70 24.22
CA PRO A 298 -16.09 3.83 23.67
C PRO A 298 -15.04 2.97 24.38
N THR A 299 -14.17 2.33 23.61
CA THR A 299 -12.99 1.61 24.11
C THR A 299 -11.70 2.43 23.92
N PRO A 300 -10.55 2.00 24.47
CA PRO A 300 -9.25 2.63 24.17
C PRO A 300 -8.89 2.65 22.67
N ARG A 301 -9.46 1.75 21.86
CA ARG A 301 -9.22 1.69 20.41
C ARG A 301 -9.79 2.92 19.69
N LEU A 302 -10.81 3.58 20.24
CA LEU A 302 -11.34 4.82 19.69
C LEU A 302 -10.26 5.92 19.62
N GLU A 303 -9.40 6.03 20.63
CA GLU A 303 -8.35 7.05 20.65
C GLU A 303 -7.30 6.79 19.57
N VAL A 304 -7.00 5.53 19.26
CA VAL A 304 -6.13 5.15 18.14
C VAL A 304 -6.78 5.52 16.81
N VAL A 305 -8.07 5.25 16.64
CA VAL A 305 -8.84 5.62 15.43
C VAL A 305 -8.84 7.13 15.19
N LYS A 306 -9.00 7.92 16.26
CA LYS A 306 -8.93 9.38 16.20
C LYS A 306 -7.52 9.86 15.84
N ALA A 307 -6.51 9.38 16.56
CA ALA A 307 -5.11 9.79 16.35
C ALA A 307 -4.62 9.45 14.94
N ALA A 308 -4.99 8.28 14.41
CA ALA A 308 -4.62 7.86 13.07
C ALA A 308 -5.55 8.43 11.97
N GLN A 309 -6.60 9.18 12.31
CA GLN A 309 -7.62 9.70 11.37
C GLN A 309 -8.22 8.61 10.45
N VAL A 310 -8.61 7.45 11.01
CA VAL A 310 -9.16 6.32 10.23
C VAL A 310 -10.55 6.62 9.66
N ALA A 311 -11.31 7.48 10.33
CA ALA A 311 -12.62 7.96 9.92
C ALA A 311 -12.69 9.49 9.97
N ARG A 312 -13.65 10.08 9.24
CA ARG A 312 -14.06 11.47 9.46
C ARG A 312 -14.92 11.54 10.72
N LEU A 313 -14.65 12.53 11.57
CA LEU A 313 -15.24 12.58 12.91
C LEU A 313 -16.30 13.68 13.05
N SER A 314 -16.48 14.50 12.01
CA SER A 314 -17.56 15.48 11.93
C SER A 314 -18.22 15.48 10.55
N ALA A 315 -19.47 15.94 10.51
CA ALA A 315 -20.19 16.16 9.26
C ALA A 315 -19.48 17.18 8.37
N GLU A 316 -18.90 18.22 8.96
CA GLU A 316 -18.13 19.24 8.25
C GLU A 316 -16.90 18.64 7.56
N GLU A 317 -16.11 17.80 8.25
CA GLU A 317 -14.96 17.14 7.65
C GLU A 317 -15.38 16.23 6.48
N PHE A 318 -16.46 15.46 6.66
CA PHE A 318 -16.99 14.59 5.62
C PHE A 318 -17.44 15.41 4.40
N GLN A 319 -18.22 16.46 4.63
CA GLN A 319 -18.78 17.31 3.59
C GLN A 319 -17.68 18.05 2.82
N LYS A 320 -16.64 18.53 3.50
CA LYS A 320 -15.47 19.15 2.87
C LYS A 320 -14.79 18.21 1.87
N GLU A 321 -14.59 16.94 2.22
CA GLU A 321 -14.00 15.97 1.28
C GLU A 321 -14.99 15.58 0.17
N ARG A 322 -16.29 15.53 0.45
CA ARG A 322 -17.34 15.25 -0.55
C ARG A 322 -17.38 16.32 -1.63
N GLU A 323 -17.32 17.59 -1.25
CA GLU A 323 -17.36 18.73 -2.17
C GLU A 323 -16.13 18.77 -3.08
N LYS A 324 -14.95 18.41 -2.56
CA LYS A 324 -13.74 18.26 -3.39
C LYS A 324 -13.96 17.23 -4.51
N LEU A 325 -14.50 16.05 -4.17
CA LEU A 325 -14.80 15.03 -5.16
C LEU A 325 -15.83 15.51 -6.20
N LEU A 326 -16.92 16.14 -5.74
CA LEU A 326 -17.93 16.71 -6.64
C LEU A 326 -17.33 17.73 -7.61
N LYS A 327 -16.44 18.61 -7.14
CA LYS A 327 -15.72 19.57 -7.99
C LYS A 327 -14.90 18.87 -9.07
N VAL A 328 -14.20 17.78 -8.73
CA VAL A 328 -13.44 16.99 -9.73
C VAL A 328 -14.37 16.33 -10.74
N CYS A 329 -15.41 15.65 -10.30
CA CYS A 329 -16.38 15.01 -11.20
C CYS A 329 -17.03 16.01 -12.17
N SER A 330 -17.32 17.22 -11.68
CA SER A 330 -17.98 18.27 -12.44
C SER A 330 -17.10 18.91 -13.52
N GLN A 331 -15.81 18.55 -13.61
CA GLN A 331 -14.95 18.95 -14.72
C GLN A 331 -15.31 18.25 -16.03
N CYS A 332 -15.97 17.08 -15.96
CA CYS A 332 -16.30 16.25 -17.13
C CYS A 332 -17.77 15.81 -17.17
N HIS A 333 -18.49 15.89 -16.05
CA HIS A 333 -19.89 15.49 -15.93
C HIS A 333 -20.73 16.65 -15.42
N SER A 334 -22.05 16.58 -15.63
CA SER A 334 -22.95 17.52 -14.97
C SER A 334 -22.90 17.32 -13.46
N SER A 335 -23.03 18.41 -12.69
CA SER A 335 -23.03 18.35 -11.23
C SER A 335 -24.10 17.41 -10.68
N ARG A 336 -25.28 17.37 -11.34
CA ARG A 336 -26.37 16.45 -11.01
C ARG A 336 -25.95 14.99 -11.17
N PHE A 337 -25.35 14.62 -12.30
CA PHE A 337 -24.88 13.25 -12.52
C PHE A 337 -23.85 12.86 -11.45
N ALA A 338 -22.89 13.74 -11.17
CA ALA A 338 -21.86 13.49 -10.16
C ALA A 338 -22.48 13.26 -8.76
N GLN A 339 -23.43 14.10 -8.34
CA GLN A 339 -24.14 13.94 -7.08
C GLN A 339 -24.90 12.61 -7.02
N GLU A 340 -25.65 12.27 -8.07
CA GLU A 340 -26.40 11.01 -8.14
C GLU A 340 -25.49 9.78 -8.08
N GLN A 341 -24.34 9.77 -8.76
CA GLN A 341 -23.40 8.64 -8.69
C GLN A 341 -22.75 8.50 -7.31
N LEU A 342 -22.39 9.62 -6.68
CA LEU A 342 -21.83 9.61 -5.33
C LEU A 342 -22.87 9.15 -4.28
N GLN A 343 -24.13 9.54 -4.44
CA GLN A 343 -25.23 9.10 -3.60
C GLN A 343 -25.47 7.59 -3.73
N ARG A 344 -25.39 7.02 -4.94
CA ARG A 344 -25.46 5.56 -5.14
C ARG A 344 -24.33 4.81 -4.44
N GLY A 345 -23.14 5.41 -4.37
CA GLY A 345 -22.03 4.88 -3.56
C GLY A 345 -22.37 4.83 -2.07
N ASP A 346 -23.04 5.87 -1.56
CA ASP A 346 -23.49 5.92 -0.16
C ASP A 346 -24.58 4.89 0.12
N GLU A 347 -25.53 4.72 -0.79
CA GLU A 347 -26.57 3.69 -0.73
C GLU A 347 -25.95 2.28 -0.75
N MET A 348 -24.95 2.02 -1.59
CA MET A 348 -24.25 0.73 -1.59
C MET A 348 -23.56 0.44 -0.25
N ILE A 349 -22.95 1.45 0.40
CA ILE A 349 -22.42 1.28 1.76
C ILE A 349 -23.54 0.87 2.71
N ARG A 350 -24.69 1.56 2.68
CA ARG A 350 -25.84 1.21 3.53
C ARG A 350 -26.28 -0.24 3.34
N GLU A 351 -26.49 -0.67 2.10
CA GLU A 351 -26.94 -2.04 1.81
C GLU A 351 -25.91 -3.09 2.23
N ALA A 352 -24.61 -2.83 1.99
CA ALA A 352 -23.53 -3.74 2.38
C ALA A 352 -23.34 -3.80 3.92
N ASP A 353 -23.51 -2.67 4.60
CA ASP A 353 -23.47 -2.58 6.06
C ASP A 353 -24.56 -3.40 6.71
N HIS A 354 -25.77 -3.38 6.12
CA HIS A 354 -26.89 -4.15 6.64
C HIS A 354 -26.58 -5.65 6.67
N LEU A 355 -26.05 -6.20 5.58
CA LEU A 355 -25.67 -7.61 5.50
C LEU A 355 -24.52 -7.94 6.46
N LEU A 356 -23.49 -7.08 6.53
CA LEU A 356 -22.37 -7.30 7.44
C LEU A 356 -22.81 -7.24 8.91
N ALA A 357 -23.66 -6.29 9.28
CA ALA A 357 -24.19 -6.15 10.63
C ALA A 357 -25.04 -7.37 11.01
N GLU A 358 -25.82 -7.92 10.08
CA GLU A 358 -26.54 -9.17 10.30
C GLU A 358 -25.60 -10.35 10.58
N ALA A 359 -24.53 -10.50 9.79
CA ALA A 359 -23.52 -11.54 10.02
C ALA A 359 -22.79 -11.37 11.37
N ILE A 360 -22.42 -10.14 11.74
CA ILE A 360 -21.81 -9.83 13.04
C ILE A 360 -22.75 -10.26 14.17
N ARG A 361 -24.05 -9.91 14.09
CA ARG A 361 -25.04 -10.26 15.12
C ARG A 361 -25.23 -11.77 15.25
N GLU A 362 -25.16 -12.51 14.15
CA GLU A 362 -25.24 -13.97 14.19
C GLU A 362 -24.07 -14.56 14.98
N VAL A 363 -22.83 -14.14 14.68
CA VAL A 363 -21.62 -14.60 15.38
C VAL A 363 -21.61 -14.14 16.84
N ALA A 364 -21.97 -12.88 17.11
CA ALA A 364 -22.12 -12.36 18.47
C ALA A 364 -23.18 -13.15 19.27
N GLY A 365 -24.24 -13.61 18.59
CA GLY A 365 -25.24 -14.49 19.18
C GLY A 365 -24.65 -15.80 19.70
N LEU A 366 -23.71 -16.41 18.98
CA LEU A 366 -23.05 -17.64 19.42
C LEU A 366 -22.19 -17.44 20.67
N TYR A 367 -21.53 -16.28 20.81
CA TYR A 367 -20.82 -15.93 22.05
C TYR A 367 -21.79 -15.71 23.21
N ARG A 368 -22.86 -14.93 23.00
CA ARG A 368 -23.89 -14.68 24.02
C ARG A 368 -24.53 -15.98 24.52
N ASP A 369 -24.75 -16.93 23.62
CA ASP A 369 -25.39 -18.20 23.95
C ASP A 369 -24.39 -19.24 24.49
N GLY A 370 -23.12 -18.87 24.71
CA GLY A 370 -22.08 -19.73 25.28
C GLY A 370 -21.59 -20.85 24.36
N ILE A 371 -21.93 -20.78 23.07
CA ILE A 371 -21.54 -21.76 22.05
C ILE A 371 -20.09 -21.53 21.61
N LEU A 372 -19.72 -20.26 21.44
CA LEU A 372 -18.33 -19.87 21.23
C LEU A 372 -17.72 -19.41 22.55
N ALA A 373 -16.54 -19.93 22.87
CA ALA A 373 -15.76 -19.50 24.03
C ALA A 373 -14.95 -18.25 23.66
N LYS A 374 -14.96 -17.23 24.53
CA LYS A 374 -14.14 -16.01 24.33
C LYS A 374 -12.66 -16.38 24.30
N PRO A 375 -11.93 -16.09 23.20
CA PRO A 375 -10.48 -16.25 23.17
C PRO A 375 -9.79 -15.40 24.25
N SER A 376 -8.61 -15.84 24.69
CA SER A 376 -7.77 -15.06 25.61
C SER A 376 -7.29 -13.75 24.97
N SER A 377 -7.12 -13.72 23.65
CA SER A 377 -6.72 -12.55 22.87
C SER A 377 -7.82 -11.51 22.71
N TYR A 378 -9.09 -11.85 22.97
CA TYR A 378 -10.21 -10.94 22.78
C TYR A 378 -10.53 -10.16 24.06
N ALA A 379 -10.81 -8.86 23.90
CA ALA A 379 -11.25 -8.00 24.99
C ALA A 379 -12.63 -8.41 25.52
N HIS A 380 -13.56 -8.76 24.62
CA HIS A 380 -14.94 -9.11 24.94
C HIS A 380 -15.37 -10.41 24.24
N ALA A 381 -16.43 -11.06 24.72
CA ALA A 381 -17.06 -12.21 24.06
C ALA A 381 -17.89 -11.73 22.86
N PHE A 382 -17.21 -11.20 21.85
CA PHE A 382 -17.78 -10.55 20.67
C PHE A 382 -16.76 -10.68 19.52
N PRO A 383 -17.20 -10.85 18.25
CA PRO A 383 -16.28 -10.95 17.12
C PRO A 383 -15.42 -9.68 16.95
N ASP A 384 -14.12 -9.85 16.70
CA ASP A 384 -13.20 -8.74 16.39
C ASP A 384 -12.71 -8.82 14.93
N LEU A 385 -13.18 -7.91 14.09
CA LEU A 385 -12.87 -7.84 12.66
C LEU A 385 -11.40 -7.52 12.37
N LEU A 386 -10.65 -6.99 13.35
CA LEU A 386 -9.24 -6.64 13.20
C LEU A 386 -8.29 -7.79 13.58
N THR A 387 -8.81 -9.01 13.72
CA THR A 387 -8.02 -10.23 13.93
C THR A 387 -7.63 -10.92 12.62
N PHE A 388 -8.19 -10.49 11.48
CA PHE A 388 -7.83 -10.97 10.15
C PHE A 388 -7.93 -12.51 10.02
N HIS A 389 -6.86 -13.10 9.50
CA HIS A 389 -6.70 -14.54 9.36
C HIS A 389 -6.41 -15.23 10.70
N ASP A 390 -6.10 -14.47 11.77
CA ASP A 390 -5.90 -14.99 13.13
C ASP A 390 -7.22 -15.10 13.90
N ALA A 391 -8.35 -14.83 13.25
CA ALA A 391 -9.67 -15.12 13.80
C ALA A 391 -9.74 -16.62 14.23
N PRO A 392 -10.22 -16.90 15.45
CA PRO A 392 -10.00 -18.18 16.15
C PRO A 392 -10.91 -19.30 15.64
N THR A 393 -11.97 -18.98 14.91
CA THR A 393 -12.94 -19.94 14.40
C THR A 393 -13.17 -19.75 12.90
N PRO A 394 -13.52 -20.82 12.15
CA PRO A 394 -13.85 -20.71 10.74
C PRO A 394 -14.99 -19.72 10.44
N ILE A 395 -16.01 -19.62 11.31
CA ILE A 395 -17.12 -18.68 11.12
C ILE A 395 -16.65 -17.22 11.27
N GLU A 396 -15.69 -16.95 12.17
CA GLU A 396 -15.09 -15.62 12.30
C GLU A 396 -14.10 -15.31 11.16
N GLN A 397 -13.36 -16.29 10.65
CA GLN A 397 -12.54 -16.12 9.43
C GLN A 397 -13.42 -15.79 8.21
N LYS A 398 -14.59 -16.44 8.10
CA LYS A 398 -15.57 -16.13 7.06
C LYS A 398 -16.14 -14.71 7.22
N LEU A 399 -16.44 -14.30 8.45
CA LEU A 399 -16.88 -12.93 8.75
C LEU A 399 -15.80 -11.89 8.40
N PHE A 400 -14.52 -12.21 8.65
CA PHE A 400 -13.41 -11.37 8.25
C PHE A 400 -13.34 -11.21 6.72
N VAL A 401 -13.43 -12.29 5.96
CA VAL A 401 -13.46 -12.24 4.47
C VAL A 401 -14.64 -11.40 3.99
N MET A 402 -15.83 -11.60 4.58
CA MET A 402 -17.00 -10.80 4.28
C MET A 402 -16.77 -9.30 4.50
N HIS A 403 -16.11 -8.94 5.61
CA HIS A 403 -15.82 -7.55 5.95
C HIS A 403 -14.72 -6.92 5.08
N LEU A 404 -13.59 -7.59 4.92
CA LEU A 404 -12.40 -6.96 4.38
C LEU A 404 -12.21 -7.24 2.88
N GLU A 405 -12.76 -8.32 2.34
CA GLU A 405 -12.72 -8.61 0.90
C GLU A 405 -14.02 -8.14 0.22
N HIS A 406 -15.15 -8.77 0.55
CA HIS A 406 -16.36 -8.64 -0.25
C HIS A 406 -17.11 -7.31 0.00
N ARG A 407 -17.17 -6.83 1.26
CA ARG A 407 -17.74 -5.50 1.54
C ARG A 407 -16.92 -4.40 0.89
N MET A 408 -15.59 -4.46 0.99
CA MET A 408 -14.69 -3.49 0.35
C MET A 408 -14.93 -3.44 -1.15
N ARG A 409 -15.06 -4.60 -1.79
CA ARG A 409 -15.33 -4.68 -3.24
C ARG A 409 -16.67 -4.08 -3.64
N ALA A 410 -17.73 -4.35 -2.88
CA ALA A 410 -19.07 -3.85 -3.18
C ALA A 410 -19.12 -2.31 -3.26
N PHE A 411 -18.69 -1.61 -2.20
CA PHE A 411 -18.78 -0.15 -2.19
C PHE A 411 -17.65 0.51 -3.00
N GLN A 412 -16.40 0.02 -2.90
CA GLN A 412 -15.30 0.64 -3.66
C GLN A 412 -15.47 0.45 -5.16
N GLY A 413 -16.01 -0.70 -5.60
CA GLY A 413 -16.36 -0.94 -6.99
C GLY A 413 -17.39 0.07 -7.50
N THR A 414 -18.38 0.41 -6.67
CA THR A 414 -19.38 1.44 -6.98
C THR A 414 -18.73 2.83 -7.12
N PHE A 415 -17.87 3.25 -6.19
CA PHE A 415 -17.18 4.55 -6.27
C PHE A 415 -16.19 4.65 -7.44
N HIS A 416 -15.60 3.55 -7.87
CA HIS A 416 -14.70 3.50 -9.03
C HIS A 416 -15.41 3.17 -10.35
N ALA A 417 -16.75 3.18 -10.36
CA ALA A 417 -17.58 2.90 -11.53
C ALA A 417 -17.25 1.55 -12.20
N ASN A 418 -16.97 0.53 -11.39
CA ASN A 418 -16.72 -0.84 -11.82
C ASN A 418 -17.89 -1.75 -11.41
N PRO A 419 -18.78 -2.11 -12.36
CA PRO A 419 -19.98 -2.89 -12.04
C PRO A 419 -19.66 -4.34 -11.65
N ASP A 420 -18.56 -4.91 -12.16
CA ASP A 420 -18.20 -6.31 -11.92
C ASP A 420 -17.72 -6.50 -10.48
N TYR A 421 -16.86 -5.58 -10.01
CA TYR A 421 -16.44 -5.55 -8.60
C TYR A 421 -17.56 -5.18 -7.64
N ALA A 422 -18.46 -4.26 -8.05
CA ALA A 422 -19.61 -3.89 -7.22
C ALA A 422 -20.59 -5.07 -7.05
N LEU A 423 -20.89 -5.78 -8.15
CA LEU A 423 -21.89 -6.84 -8.18
C LEU A 423 -21.30 -8.22 -7.88
N TRP A 424 -20.48 -8.76 -8.79
CA TRP A 424 -20.10 -10.17 -8.76
C TRP A 424 -19.05 -10.46 -7.70
N TYR A 425 -18.01 -9.62 -7.59
CA TYR A 425 -16.99 -9.80 -6.55
C TYR A 425 -17.31 -9.12 -5.21
N GLY A 426 -18.42 -8.39 -5.15
CA GLY A 426 -18.86 -7.61 -4.00
C GLY A 426 -20.21 -8.10 -3.47
N TRP A 427 -21.30 -7.53 -3.99
CA TRP A 427 -22.67 -7.80 -3.51
C TRP A 427 -23.05 -9.29 -3.50
N SER A 428 -22.82 -10.01 -4.60
CA SER A 428 -23.13 -11.43 -4.72
C SER A 428 -22.37 -12.27 -3.69
N GLU A 429 -21.12 -11.92 -3.44
CA GLU A 429 -20.28 -12.57 -2.45
C GLU A 429 -20.75 -12.26 -1.02
N LEU A 430 -21.09 -11.01 -0.71
CA LEU A 430 -21.68 -10.64 0.59
C LEU A 430 -22.95 -11.45 0.90
N LYS A 431 -23.82 -11.63 -0.10
CA LYS A 431 -25.04 -12.44 0.05
C LYS A 431 -24.70 -13.90 0.32
N ARG A 432 -23.68 -14.45 -0.35
CA ARG A 432 -23.20 -15.82 -0.16
C ARG A 432 -22.57 -16.00 1.22
N ASP A 433 -21.71 -15.07 1.63
CA ASP A 433 -21.05 -15.10 2.94
C ASP A 433 -22.06 -15.12 4.08
N LEU A 434 -23.07 -14.25 4.03
CA LEU A 434 -24.12 -14.21 5.04
C LEU A 434 -24.89 -15.55 5.11
N ALA A 435 -25.20 -16.16 3.96
CA ALA A 435 -25.87 -17.45 3.92
C ALA A 435 -25.01 -18.56 4.54
N GLU A 436 -23.71 -18.58 4.23
CA GLU A 436 -22.75 -19.52 4.80
C GLU A 436 -22.58 -19.32 6.32
N ILE A 437 -22.44 -18.07 6.78
CA ILE A 437 -22.33 -17.74 8.22
C ILE A 437 -23.57 -18.23 8.97
N LYS A 438 -24.78 -18.01 8.43
CA LYS A 438 -26.02 -18.52 9.02
C LYS A 438 -26.08 -20.05 9.07
N ALA A 439 -25.61 -20.73 8.02
CA ALA A 439 -25.54 -22.18 8.00
C ALA A 439 -24.57 -22.71 9.07
N MET A 440 -23.35 -22.16 9.13
CA MET A 440 -22.34 -22.51 10.14
C MET A 440 -22.85 -22.26 11.57
N ALA A 441 -23.54 -21.14 11.80
CA ALA A 441 -24.13 -20.84 13.10
C ALA A 441 -25.22 -21.85 13.48
N SER A 442 -26.05 -22.27 12.52
CA SER A 442 -27.07 -23.31 12.74
C SER A 442 -26.43 -24.66 13.12
N GLU A 443 -25.37 -25.07 12.43
CA GLU A 443 -24.64 -26.30 12.73
C GLU A 443 -24.02 -26.27 14.14
N LEU A 444 -23.38 -25.15 14.51
CA LEU A 444 -22.81 -24.96 15.85
C LEU A 444 -23.89 -25.04 16.94
N ARG A 445 -25.06 -24.44 16.71
CA ARG A 445 -26.21 -24.51 17.61
C ARG A 445 -26.74 -25.94 17.78
N GLN A 446 -26.85 -26.68 16.68
CA GLN A 446 -27.30 -28.08 16.70
C GLN A 446 -26.31 -28.99 17.45
N ALA A 447 -25.01 -28.83 17.19
CA ALA A 447 -23.96 -29.58 17.86
C ALA A 447 -23.93 -29.30 19.38
N HIS A 448 -24.07 -28.04 19.78
CA HIS A 448 -24.16 -27.66 21.19
C HIS A 448 -25.39 -28.31 21.86
N ALA A 449 -26.57 -28.21 21.24
CA ALA A 449 -27.80 -28.81 21.77
C ALA A 449 -27.74 -30.35 21.88
N ALA A 450 -27.03 -31.02 20.97
CA ALA A 450 -26.80 -32.47 21.04
C ALA A 450 -25.87 -32.85 22.20
N THR A 451 -24.90 -31.99 22.53
CA THR A 451 -23.96 -32.20 23.63
C THR A 451 -24.62 -31.93 24.98
N SER A 452 -25.47 -30.90 25.10
CA SER A 452 -26.21 -30.59 26.34
C SER A 452 -27.28 -31.62 26.71
N LYS A 453 -27.66 -32.51 25.79
CA LYS A 453 -28.63 -33.60 26.02
C LYS A 453 -27.98 -34.91 26.48
N ARG A 454 -26.64 -35.01 26.42
CA ARG A 454 -25.85 -36.12 26.97
C ARG A 454 -25.32 -35.73 28.34
#